data_AF-A0A924VIF2-F1
#
_entry.id   AF-A0A924VIF2-F1
#
_cell.length_a   1.000
_cell.length_b   1.000
_cell.length_c   1.000
_cell.angle_alpha   90.00
_cell.angle_beta   90.00
_cell.angle_gamma   90.00
#
_symmetry.space_group_name_H-M   'P 1'
#
loop_
_entity.id
_entity.type
_entity.pdbx_description
1 polymer ?
#
loop_
_entity_poly.entity_id
_entity_poly.type
_entity_poly.pdbx_seq_one_letter_code
_entity_poly.pdbx_strand_id
1 'polypeptide(L)'
;LARPVQVQSADLNGDLRKDYLICEFGNVKGSLFWMENKGEKQYLRHDIRAFPGATKAHIEDYNRDGKPDIWVQFSQGEEGIFLFTNKGNGLFSEKQVIRLPPSYGSSSFELNDFNQDGFPDILYTCGDRGDGINQVKPYHGVYVFMNNGKNVFSKKYFYPINGCIKAMTRDFDKDGDLDIAAIGFFTDNLHPEEGFTFLKNNGNLNFDPYSLPPQVNFYRATTMDVADIDSDGRQDIILGHGFIGTKATDEIKPLFLVLKNRF
;
A
#
# COMPACT_ATOMS: atom_id res chain seq x y z
N LEU A 1 -0.04 -15.93 -16.00
CA LEU A 1 -1.26 -16.43 -15.33
C LEU A 1 -1.91 -15.27 -14.62
N ALA A 2 -3.24 -15.22 -14.54
CA ALA A 2 -3.92 -14.31 -13.61
C ALA A 2 -3.75 -14.87 -12.19
N ARG A 3 -3.40 -14.02 -11.24
CA ARG A 3 -3.15 -14.41 -9.85
C ARG A 3 -3.96 -13.51 -8.92
N PRO A 4 -4.95 -14.05 -8.20
CA PRO A 4 -5.59 -13.31 -7.12
C PRO A 4 -4.53 -12.94 -6.07
N VAL A 5 -4.40 -11.66 -5.77
CA VAL A 5 -3.42 -11.14 -4.79
C VAL A 5 -4.08 -10.42 -3.62
N GLN A 6 -5.35 -10.02 -3.76
CA GLN A 6 -6.15 -9.51 -2.66
C GLN A 6 -7.62 -9.88 -2.85
N VAL A 7 -8.30 -10.15 -1.73
CA VAL A 7 -9.76 -10.29 -1.66
C VAL A 7 -10.27 -9.38 -0.54
N GLN A 8 -11.35 -8.65 -0.80
CA GLN A 8 -12.06 -7.84 0.20
C GLN A 8 -13.55 -8.10 0.12
N SER A 9 -14.27 -7.90 1.24
CA SER A 9 -15.71 -8.14 1.31
C SER A 9 -16.51 -6.86 1.53
N ALA A 10 -17.53 -6.62 0.71
CA ALA A 10 -18.46 -5.49 0.83
C ALA A 10 -19.80 -5.83 0.16
N ASP A 11 -20.86 -5.10 0.47
CA ASP A 11 -22.12 -5.19 -0.27
C ASP A 11 -22.03 -4.21 -1.46
N LEU A 12 -21.71 -4.71 -2.66
CA LEU A 12 -21.37 -3.86 -3.81
C LEU A 12 -22.59 -3.52 -4.68
N ASN A 13 -23.69 -4.26 -4.53
CA ASN A 13 -24.93 -4.09 -5.29
C ASN A 13 -26.12 -3.57 -4.45
N GLY A 14 -25.99 -3.50 -3.12
CA GLY A 14 -27.01 -3.01 -2.20
C GLY A 14 -28.05 -4.05 -1.80
N ASP A 15 -27.74 -5.34 -1.94
CA ASP A 15 -28.67 -6.44 -1.62
C ASP A 15 -28.56 -6.97 -0.17
N LEU A 16 -27.74 -6.29 0.65
CA LEU A 16 -27.42 -6.62 2.05
C LEU A 16 -26.63 -7.92 2.25
N ARG A 17 -26.06 -8.49 1.18
CA ARG A 17 -25.14 -9.62 1.25
C ARG A 17 -23.72 -9.13 1.01
N LYS A 18 -22.76 -9.77 1.68
CA LYS A 18 -21.34 -9.50 1.42
C LYS A 18 -20.93 -10.23 0.15
N ASP A 19 -20.51 -9.45 -0.82
CA ASP A 19 -19.80 -9.84 -2.02
C ASP A 19 -18.29 -9.83 -1.80
N TYR A 20 -17.54 -10.31 -2.79
CA TYR A 20 -16.08 -10.35 -2.73
C TYR A 20 -15.46 -9.61 -3.92
N LEU A 21 -14.72 -8.54 -3.66
CA LEU A 21 -13.86 -7.88 -4.63
C LEU A 21 -12.51 -8.61 -4.72
N ILE A 22 -12.02 -8.86 -5.93
CA ILE A 22 -10.76 -9.54 -6.17
C ILE A 22 -9.85 -8.71 -7.08
N CYS A 23 -8.62 -8.51 -6.61
CA CYS A 23 -7.54 -7.95 -7.41
C CYS A 23 -6.72 -9.08 -8.02
N GLU A 24 -6.64 -9.14 -9.36
CA GLU A 24 -5.76 -10.07 -10.05
C GLU A 24 -4.56 -9.40 -10.71
N PHE A 25 -3.39 -9.90 -10.33
CA PHE A 25 -2.11 -9.51 -10.88
C PHE A 25 -1.62 -10.48 -11.95
N GLY A 26 -0.92 -9.97 -12.95
CA GLY A 26 -0.23 -10.77 -13.97
C GLY A 26 0.30 -9.92 -15.10
N ASN A 27 1.18 -10.48 -15.94
CA ASN A 27 1.83 -9.73 -17.01
C ASN A 27 0.85 -9.36 -18.15
N VAL A 28 0.07 -10.35 -18.64
CA VAL A 28 -0.87 -10.19 -19.77
C VAL A 28 -2.30 -10.63 -19.39
N LYS A 29 -2.47 -11.26 -18.23
CA LYS A 29 -3.75 -11.77 -17.73
C LYS A 29 -3.97 -11.25 -16.32
N GLY A 30 -5.19 -10.83 -16.03
CA GLY A 30 -5.61 -10.28 -14.75
C GLY A 30 -6.80 -9.35 -14.96
N SER A 31 -7.46 -9.02 -13.87
CA SER A 31 -8.68 -8.22 -13.86
C SER A 31 -8.93 -7.67 -12.48
N LEU A 32 -9.74 -6.62 -12.41
CA LEU A 32 -10.47 -6.24 -11.21
C LEU A 32 -11.92 -6.70 -11.42
N PHE A 33 -12.41 -7.56 -10.54
CA PHE A 33 -13.77 -8.09 -10.62
C PHE A 33 -14.31 -8.33 -9.23
N TRP A 34 -15.64 -8.49 -9.14
CA TRP A 34 -16.28 -8.92 -7.92
C TRP A 34 -17.13 -10.16 -8.15
N MET A 35 -17.31 -10.93 -7.09
CA MET A 35 -18.14 -12.12 -7.03
C MET A 35 -19.38 -11.78 -6.22
N GLU A 36 -20.49 -11.56 -6.92
CA GLU A 36 -21.80 -11.32 -6.33
C GLU A 36 -22.28 -12.55 -5.57
N ASN A 37 -22.64 -12.38 -4.30
CA ASN A 37 -23.11 -13.46 -3.45
C ASN A 37 -24.63 -13.66 -3.61
N LYS A 38 -25.01 -14.59 -4.49
CA LYS A 38 -26.41 -14.96 -4.71
C LYS A 38 -27.03 -15.76 -3.54
N GLY A 39 -26.24 -16.10 -2.51
CA GLY A 39 -26.63 -17.03 -1.44
C GLY A 39 -26.40 -18.48 -1.82
N GLU A 40 -26.62 -19.37 -0.84
CA GLU A 40 -26.52 -20.82 -1.06
C GLU A 40 -25.17 -21.26 -1.69
N LYS A 41 -24.10 -20.51 -1.39
CA LYS A 41 -22.75 -20.70 -1.97
C LYS A 41 -22.68 -20.53 -3.49
N GLN A 42 -23.64 -19.83 -4.08
CA GLN A 42 -23.63 -19.43 -5.48
C GLN A 42 -23.04 -18.03 -5.64
N TYR A 43 -22.14 -17.89 -6.60
CA TYR A 43 -21.46 -16.64 -6.89
C TYR A 43 -21.49 -16.32 -8.38
N LEU A 44 -21.77 -15.06 -8.70
CA LEU A 44 -21.75 -14.56 -10.08
C LEU A 44 -20.59 -13.57 -10.25
N ARG A 45 -19.73 -13.82 -11.24
CA ARG A 45 -18.61 -12.93 -11.56
C ARG A 45 -19.11 -11.71 -12.34
N HIS A 46 -18.65 -10.53 -11.93
CA HIS A 46 -18.83 -9.27 -12.63
C HIS A 46 -17.49 -8.56 -12.77
N ASP A 47 -17.03 -8.37 -14.01
CA ASP A 47 -15.80 -7.65 -14.28
C ASP A 47 -16.02 -6.14 -14.14
N ILE A 48 -15.23 -5.51 -13.25
CA ILE A 48 -15.18 -4.03 -13.14
C ILE A 48 -14.23 -3.51 -14.22
N ARG A 49 -13.07 -4.16 -14.35
CA ARG A 49 -12.06 -3.83 -15.34
C ARG A 49 -11.26 -5.05 -15.78
N ALA A 50 -11.34 -5.40 -17.05
CA ALA A 50 -10.59 -6.51 -17.65
C ALA A 50 -9.15 -6.11 -18.03
N PHE A 51 -8.42 -5.51 -17.09
CA PHE A 51 -7.02 -5.10 -17.26
C PHE A 51 -6.15 -5.74 -16.17
N PRO A 52 -4.97 -6.28 -16.50
CA PRO A 52 -4.08 -6.85 -15.50
C PRO A 52 -3.42 -5.79 -14.62
N GLY A 53 -2.98 -6.19 -13.43
CA GLY A 53 -2.14 -5.33 -12.60
C GLY A 53 -2.80 -4.84 -11.33
N ALA A 54 -4.08 -5.14 -11.09
CA ALA A 54 -4.75 -4.86 -9.82
C ALA A 54 -4.01 -5.59 -8.68
N THR A 55 -3.47 -4.84 -7.72
CA THR A 55 -2.61 -5.38 -6.65
C THR A 55 -3.13 -5.12 -5.25
N LYS A 56 -3.81 -3.98 -5.05
CA LYS A 56 -4.41 -3.60 -3.77
C LYS A 56 -5.62 -2.74 -4.03
N ALA A 57 -6.66 -2.92 -3.22
CA ALA A 57 -7.84 -2.08 -3.20
C ALA A 57 -8.09 -1.52 -1.79
N HIS A 58 -8.94 -0.50 -1.69
CA HIS A 58 -9.59 -0.03 -0.48
C HIS A 58 -11.06 0.24 -0.80
N ILE A 59 -11.97 -0.23 0.05
CA ILE A 59 -13.42 -0.06 -0.11
C ILE A 59 -13.93 0.90 0.96
N GLU A 60 -14.55 2.00 0.53
CA GLU A 60 -15.11 3.03 1.41
C GLU A 60 -16.21 3.81 0.68
N ASP A 61 -17.17 4.38 1.41
CA ASP A 61 -18.13 5.34 0.84
C ASP A 61 -17.49 6.74 0.86
N TYR A 62 -16.62 7.05 -0.11
CA TYR A 62 -15.86 8.30 -0.09
C TYR A 62 -16.75 9.51 -0.36
N ASN A 63 -17.80 9.33 -1.18
CA ASN A 63 -18.67 10.42 -1.61
C ASN A 63 -19.90 10.60 -0.69
N ARG A 64 -20.07 9.71 0.29
CA ARG A 64 -21.12 9.73 1.31
C ARG A 64 -22.53 9.55 0.73
N ASP A 65 -22.67 8.78 -0.36
CA ASP A 65 -23.97 8.46 -0.97
C ASP A 65 -24.59 7.15 -0.46
N GLY A 66 -23.92 6.50 0.50
CA GLY A 66 -24.35 5.23 1.10
C GLY A 66 -23.91 4.00 0.30
N LYS A 67 -23.12 4.15 -0.77
CA LYS A 67 -22.61 3.03 -1.57
C LYS A 67 -21.10 2.91 -1.43
N PRO A 68 -20.57 1.68 -1.29
CA PRO A 68 -19.14 1.50 -1.24
C PRO A 68 -18.50 1.76 -2.60
N ASP A 69 -17.60 2.73 -2.64
CA ASP A 69 -16.67 3.02 -3.73
C ASP A 69 -15.37 2.22 -3.57
N ILE A 70 -14.56 2.14 -4.62
CA ILE A 70 -13.36 1.30 -4.64
C ILE A 70 -12.16 2.08 -5.18
N TRP A 71 -11.13 2.24 -4.36
CA TRP A 71 -9.81 2.69 -4.80
C TRP A 71 -8.93 1.49 -5.11
N VAL A 72 -8.22 1.48 -6.23
CA VAL A 72 -7.40 0.34 -6.65
C VAL A 72 -6.07 0.81 -7.19
N GLN A 73 -4.99 0.19 -6.72
CA GLN A 73 -3.69 0.28 -7.33
C GLN A 73 -3.56 -0.72 -8.47
N PHE A 74 -3.18 -0.19 -9.64
CA PHE A 74 -2.67 -0.99 -10.74
C PHE A 74 -1.15 -0.84 -10.82
N SER A 75 -0.45 -1.95 -11.04
CA SER A 75 0.99 -2.04 -11.18
C SER A 75 1.39 -2.54 -12.58
N GLN A 76 2.66 -2.42 -12.95
CA GLN A 76 3.21 -2.84 -14.25
C GLN A 76 2.71 -2.03 -15.45
N GLY A 77 1.89 -2.63 -16.34
CA GLY A 77 1.55 -2.03 -17.63
C GLY A 77 0.86 -0.67 -17.53
N GLU A 78 0.13 -0.44 -16.45
CA GLU A 78 -0.51 0.83 -16.15
C GLU A 78 -0.40 1.15 -14.66
N GLU A 79 0.67 1.85 -14.30
CA GLU A 79 0.95 2.17 -12.89
C GLU A 79 0.15 3.39 -12.41
N GLY A 80 -0.50 3.22 -11.25
CA GLY A 80 -1.16 4.30 -10.55
C GLY A 80 -2.35 3.86 -9.72
N ILE A 81 -3.14 4.85 -9.29
CA ILE A 81 -4.36 4.65 -8.51
C ILE A 81 -5.57 5.02 -9.37
N PHE A 82 -6.59 4.18 -9.30
CA PHE A 82 -7.88 4.33 -9.93
C PHE A 82 -8.98 4.36 -8.88
N LEU A 83 -9.96 5.22 -9.09
CA LEU A 83 -11.18 5.31 -8.29
C LEU A 83 -12.36 4.81 -9.12
N PHE A 84 -13.03 3.79 -8.62
CA PHE A 84 -14.27 3.24 -9.17
C PHE A 84 -15.42 3.69 -8.27
N THR A 85 -16.14 4.72 -8.70
CA THR A 85 -17.30 5.25 -7.97
C THR A 85 -18.55 4.42 -8.28
N ASN A 86 -19.16 3.84 -7.27
CA ASN A 86 -20.35 3.00 -7.37
C ASN A 86 -21.57 3.85 -7.73
N LYS A 87 -22.24 3.47 -8.81
CA LYS A 87 -23.47 4.13 -9.28
C LYS A 87 -24.73 3.39 -8.82
N GLY A 88 -24.57 2.26 -8.16
CA GLY A 88 -25.62 1.35 -7.73
C GLY A 88 -25.77 0.17 -8.70
N ASN A 89 -26.45 -0.88 -8.25
CA ASN A 89 -26.71 -2.09 -9.03
C ASN A 89 -25.42 -2.74 -9.60
N GLY A 90 -24.30 -2.63 -8.88
CA GLY A 90 -23.01 -3.19 -9.30
C GLY A 90 -22.33 -2.47 -10.47
N LEU A 91 -22.78 -1.26 -10.84
CA LEU A 91 -22.17 -0.44 -11.88
C LEU A 91 -21.19 0.57 -11.28
N PHE A 92 -20.03 0.76 -11.92
CA PHE A 92 -18.99 1.66 -11.46
C PHE A 92 -18.55 2.64 -12.55
N SER A 93 -18.33 3.91 -12.20
CA SER A 93 -17.62 4.86 -13.05
C SER A 93 -16.14 4.92 -12.69
N GLU A 94 -15.26 4.77 -13.66
CA GLU A 94 -13.82 4.78 -13.47
C GLU A 94 -13.22 6.19 -13.61
N LYS A 95 -12.28 6.52 -12.73
CA LYS A 95 -11.40 7.69 -12.84
C LYS A 95 -9.97 7.31 -12.48
N GLN A 96 -9.01 7.53 -13.38
CA GLN A 96 -7.59 7.49 -13.03
C GLN A 96 -7.23 8.74 -12.23
N VAL A 97 -6.76 8.58 -11.00
CA VAL A 97 -6.47 9.70 -10.08
C VAL A 97 -4.97 9.96 -9.94
N ILE A 98 -4.15 8.91 -10.06
CA ILE A 98 -2.69 8.99 -10.16
C ILE A 98 -2.26 8.16 -11.37
N ARG A 99 -1.32 8.69 -12.14
CA ARG A 99 -0.64 7.95 -13.22
C ARG A 99 0.86 8.08 -13.06
N LEU A 100 1.55 6.95 -13.04
CA LEU A 100 3.00 6.86 -13.02
C LEU A 100 3.50 6.13 -14.28
N PRO A 101 4.76 6.35 -14.68
CA PRO A 101 5.37 5.56 -15.74
C PRO A 101 5.40 4.06 -15.37
N PRO A 102 5.14 3.14 -16.32
CA PRO A 102 5.20 1.69 -16.11
C PRO A 102 6.51 1.12 -15.54
N SER A 103 7.58 1.91 -15.51
CA SER A 103 8.88 1.52 -14.98
C SER A 103 9.02 1.77 -13.48
N TYR A 104 8.06 2.46 -12.83
CA TYR A 104 8.19 2.95 -11.46
C TYR A 104 8.15 1.83 -10.42
N GLY A 105 7.52 0.69 -10.70
CA GLY A 105 7.52 -0.45 -9.79
C GLY A 105 6.56 -0.27 -8.61
N SER A 106 5.36 0.21 -8.91
CA SER A 106 4.28 0.46 -7.95
C SER A 106 4.01 -0.75 -7.05
N SER A 107 4.14 -0.56 -5.73
CA SER A 107 4.17 -1.66 -4.76
C SER A 107 3.05 -1.60 -3.72
N SER A 108 2.72 -0.42 -3.19
CA SER A 108 1.64 -0.27 -2.20
C SER A 108 1.10 1.16 -2.14
N PHE A 109 -0.09 1.30 -1.56
CA PHE A 109 -0.65 2.60 -1.16
C PHE A 109 -1.49 2.50 0.13
N GLU A 110 -1.69 3.64 0.79
CA GLU A 110 -2.69 3.87 1.85
C GLU A 110 -3.43 5.19 1.58
N LEU A 111 -4.65 5.30 2.11
CA LEU A 111 -5.48 6.51 2.07
C LEU A 111 -5.56 7.11 3.47
N ASN A 112 -5.14 8.36 3.63
CA ASN A 112 -5.10 9.07 4.90
C ASN A 112 -5.27 10.58 4.67
N ASP A 113 -5.63 11.34 5.70
CA ASP A 113 -5.79 12.79 5.61
C ASP A 113 -4.58 13.48 6.27
N PHE A 114 -3.57 13.83 5.47
CA PHE A 114 -2.30 14.36 5.98
C PHE A 114 -2.39 15.82 6.41
N ASN A 115 -3.36 16.58 5.90
CA ASN A 115 -3.56 18.00 6.20
C ASN A 115 -4.84 18.29 7.00
N GLN A 116 -5.55 17.24 7.43
CA GLN A 116 -6.78 17.32 8.22
C GLN A 116 -7.90 18.13 7.53
N ASP A 117 -7.98 18.09 6.20
CA ASP A 117 -8.98 18.83 5.42
C ASP A 117 -10.27 18.03 5.16
N GLY A 118 -10.31 16.78 5.60
CA GLY A 118 -11.44 15.86 5.46
C GLY A 118 -11.48 15.11 4.13
N PHE A 119 -10.47 15.27 3.27
CA PHE A 119 -10.35 14.53 2.01
C PHE A 119 -9.17 13.56 2.06
N PRO A 120 -9.34 12.32 1.55
CA PRO A 120 -8.25 11.35 1.57
C PRO A 120 -7.14 11.75 0.59
N ASP A 121 -5.93 11.84 1.11
CA ASP A 121 -4.65 11.87 0.41
C ASP A 121 -4.11 10.46 0.20
N ILE A 122 -3.04 10.35 -0.60
CA ILE A 122 -2.46 9.05 -0.96
C ILE A 122 -0.99 9.00 -0.51
N LEU A 123 -0.70 8.04 0.37
CA LEU A 123 0.66 7.52 0.57
C LEU A 123 0.91 6.42 -0.46
N TYR A 124 2.01 6.49 -1.20
CA TYR A 124 2.29 5.56 -2.30
C TYR A 124 3.75 5.10 -2.29
N THR A 125 4.00 3.84 -2.67
CA THR A 125 5.36 3.32 -2.75
C THR A 125 5.72 2.73 -4.10
N CYS A 126 6.96 2.99 -4.51
CA CYS A 126 7.59 2.44 -5.70
C CYS A 126 8.84 1.66 -5.27
N GLY A 127 8.94 0.39 -5.64
CA GLY A 127 10.03 -0.47 -5.18
C GLY A 127 10.25 -1.74 -5.98
N ASP A 128 9.33 -2.13 -6.87
CA ASP A 128 9.48 -3.37 -7.62
C ASP A 128 10.61 -3.27 -8.66
N ARG A 129 11.53 -4.26 -8.62
CA ARG A 129 12.63 -4.44 -9.58
C ARG A 129 12.41 -5.68 -10.47
N GLY A 130 11.19 -6.20 -10.53
CA GLY A 130 10.81 -7.39 -11.29
C GLY A 130 10.86 -7.26 -12.82
N ASP A 131 11.37 -6.16 -13.37
CA ASP A 131 11.54 -5.92 -14.81
C ASP A 131 12.82 -6.51 -15.40
N GLY A 132 13.66 -7.15 -14.57
CA GLY A 132 14.91 -7.76 -14.98
C GLY A 132 16.08 -6.77 -15.07
N ILE A 133 15.87 -5.50 -14.73
CA ILE A 133 16.93 -4.49 -14.66
C ILE A 133 17.41 -4.39 -13.22
N ASN A 134 18.58 -4.95 -12.94
CA ASN A 134 19.18 -4.91 -11.61
C ASN A 134 19.92 -3.57 -11.37
N GLN A 135 19.18 -2.47 -11.38
CA GLN A 135 19.70 -1.13 -11.09
C GLN A 135 18.84 -0.42 -10.06
N VAL A 136 19.49 0.44 -9.28
CA VAL A 136 18.81 1.44 -8.45
C VAL A 136 18.03 2.37 -9.37
N LYS A 137 16.76 2.59 -9.02
CA LYS A 137 15.86 3.48 -9.74
C LYS A 137 15.66 4.72 -8.87
N PRO A 138 15.99 5.93 -9.35
CA PRO A 138 15.95 7.15 -8.54
C PRO A 138 14.52 7.58 -8.15
N TYR A 139 13.52 6.89 -8.68
CA TYR A 139 12.10 7.07 -8.39
C TYR A 139 11.54 5.95 -7.49
N HIS A 140 12.38 5.05 -6.94
CA HIS A 140 11.96 4.16 -5.87
C HIS A 140 11.93 4.91 -4.54
N GLY A 141 10.89 4.67 -3.76
CA GLY A 141 10.70 5.34 -2.48
C GLY A 141 9.24 5.52 -2.11
N VAL A 142 9.03 6.47 -1.21
CA VAL A 142 7.73 6.86 -0.68
C VAL A 142 7.31 8.18 -1.31
N TYR A 143 6.05 8.29 -1.68
CA TYR A 143 5.42 9.48 -2.21
C TYR A 143 4.20 9.84 -1.36
N VAL A 144 3.97 11.15 -1.17
CA VAL A 144 2.69 11.67 -0.66
C VAL A 144 2.05 12.51 -1.76
N PHE A 145 0.83 12.17 -2.13
CA PHE A 145 0.00 12.91 -3.07
C PHE A 145 -1.19 13.52 -2.34
N MET A 146 -1.28 14.85 -2.33
CA MET A 146 -2.38 15.56 -1.68
C MET A 146 -3.57 15.72 -2.62
N ASN A 147 -4.76 15.49 -2.08
CA ASN A 147 -6.03 15.76 -2.73
C ASN A 147 -6.38 17.25 -2.59
N ASN A 148 -7.18 17.77 -3.52
CA ASN A 148 -7.72 19.14 -3.45
C ASN A 148 -9.22 19.16 -3.16
N GLY A 149 -9.75 18.07 -2.60
CA GLY A 149 -11.18 17.82 -2.38
C GLY A 149 -12.00 17.53 -3.64
N LYS A 150 -11.38 17.47 -4.82
CA LYS A 150 -12.04 17.14 -6.11
C LYS A 150 -11.44 15.90 -6.77
N ASN A 151 -10.72 15.08 -6.00
CA ASN A 151 -9.97 13.91 -6.47
C ASN A 151 -8.99 14.29 -7.59
N VAL A 152 -8.34 15.45 -7.44
CA VAL A 152 -7.22 15.87 -8.28
C VAL A 152 -6.00 15.93 -7.39
N PHE A 153 -5.07 15.00 -7.65
CA PHE A 153 -3.94 14.75 -6.77
C PHE A 153 -2.69 15.44 -7.28
N SER A 154 -1.87 15.95 -6.36
CA SER A 154 -0.57 16.53 -6.66
C SER A 154 0.50 15.95 -5.74
N LYS A 155 1.63 15.54 -6.31
CA LYS A 155 2.78 15.08 -5.52
C LYS A 155 3.30 16.22 -4.65
N LYS A 156 3.29 16.06 -3.33
CA LYS A 156 3.84 17.04 -2.38
C LYS A 156 5.13 16.58 -1.72
N TYR A 157 5.32 15.29 -1.57
CA TYR A 157 6.52 14.74 -0.94
C TYR A 157 7.06 13.54 -1.71
N PHE A 158 8.38 13.36 -1.63
CA PHE A 158 9.08 12.18 -2.09
C PHE A 158 10.32 11.94 -1.22
N TYR A 159 10.48 10.72 -0.72
CA TYR A 159 11.70 10.27 -0.04
C TYR A 159 12.24 9.02 -0.73
N PRO A 160 13.52 9.02 -1.16
CA PRO A 160 14.11 7.88 -1.84
C PRO A 160 14.33 6.72 -0.87
N ILE A 161 13.82 5.54 -1.23
CA ILE A 161 14.09 4.27 -0.53
C ILE A 161 14.18 3.20 -1.59
N ASN A 162 15.35 2.58 -1.75
CA ASN A 162 15.48 1.52 -2.72
C ASN A 162 14.63 0.32 -2.37
N GLY A 163 13.82 -0.11 -3.34
CA GLY A 163 13.05 -1.32 -3.17
C GLY A 163 11.94 -1.20 -2.15
N CYS A 164 11.40 0.01 -1.95
CA CYS A 164 10.30 0.31 -1.04
C CYS A 164 9.02 -0.43 -1.43
N ILE A 165 8.70 -1.49 -0.69
CA ILE A 165 7.55 -2.35 -1.02
C ILE A 165 6.29 -2.03 -0.23
N LYS A 166 6.42 -1.40 0.94
CA LYS A 166 5.28 -1.00 1.77
C LYS A 166 5.62 0.23 2.59
N ALA A 167 4.66 1.13 2.73
CA ALA A 167 4.67 2.19 3.73
C ALA A 167 3.30 2.24 4.42
N MET A 168 3.29 2.62 5.70
CA MET A 168 2.10 2.82 6.52
C MET A 168 2.24 4.13 7.27
N THR A 169 1.14 4.85 7.45
CA THR A 169 1.18 6.16 8.10
C THR A 169 0.27 6.25 9.31
N ARG A 170 0.79 6.72 10.45
CA ARG A 170 0.04 6.93 11.70
C ARG A 170 0.66 8.10 12.42
N ASP A 171 -0.09 8.70 13.32
CA ASP A 171 0.43 9.65 14.31
C ASP A 171 1.07 8.82 15.45
N PHE A 172 2.37 8.50 15.33
CA PHE A 172 3.02 7.58 16.26
C PHE A 172 3.39 8.27 17.58
N ASP A 173 3.70 9.56 17.56
CA ASP A 173 4.07 10.32 18.75
C ASP A 173 2.95 11.22 19.30
N LYS A 174 1.76 11.18 18.69
CA LYS A 174 0.53 11.84 19.13
C LYS A 174 0.61 13.37 19.07
N ASP A 175 1.38 13.92 18.13
CA ASP A 175 1.48 15.36 17.92
C ASP A 175 0.44 15.91 16.90
N GLY A 176 -0.30 15.01 16.24
CA GLY A 176 -1.34 15.33 15.27
C GLY A 176 -0.86 15.34 13.82
N ASP A 177 0.44 15.20 13.58
CA ASP A 177 1.03 15.04 12.26
C ASP A 177 1.24 13.55 11.95
N LEU A 178 0.85 13.13 10.75
CA LEU A 178 1.01 11.73 10.36
C LEU A 178 2.48 11.43 10.00
N ASP A 179 3.12 10.51 10.73
CA ASP A 179 4.44 9.95 10.41
C ASP A 179 4.32 8.79 9.41
N ILE A 180 5.46 8.32 8.89
CA ILE A 180 5.50 7.20 7.95
C ILE A 180 6.51 6.14 8.40
N ALA A 181 6.06 4.90 8.53
CA ALA A 181 6.93 3.73 8.60
C ALA A 181 7.00 3.08 7.22
N ALA A 182 8.19 2.80 6.71
CA ALA A 182 8.42 2.22 5.39
C ALA A 182 9.39 1.04 5.45
N ILE A 183 9.20 0.08 4.55
CA ILE A 183 10.06 -1.08 4.41
C ILE A 183 10.53 -1.32 2.98
N GLY A 184 11.80 -1.70 2.86
CA GLY A 184 12.44 -2.11 1.62
C GLY A 184 12.69 -3.62 1.57
N PHE A 185 12.40 -4.25 0.43
CA PHE A 185 12.77 -5.65 0.17
C PHE A 185 13.89 -5.77 -0.87
N PHE A 186 13.82 -4.95 -1.92
CA PHE A 186 14.82 -4.89 -2.99
C PHE A 186 15.82 -3.76 -2.76
N THR A 187 16.27 -3.60 -1.51
CA THR A 187 17.24 -2.58 -1.10
C THR A 187 18.56 -2.74 -1.84
N ASP A 188 19.30 -1.64 -1.99
CA ASP A 188 20.69 -1.71 -2.45
C ASP A 188 21.57 -2.29 -1.33
N ASN A 189 22.55 -3.13 -1.69
CA ASN A 189 23.53 -3.62 -0.73
C ASN A 189 24.41 -2.50 -0.17
N LEU A 190 24.49 -1.36 -0.87
CA LEU A 190 25.15 -0.14 -0.39
C LEU A 190 24.29 0.68 0.59
N HIS A 191 22.99 0.39 0.65
CA HIS A 191 22.00 1.07 1.51
C HIS A 191 21.17 0.05 2.33
N PRO A 192 21.82 -0.84 3.09
CA PRO A 192 21.12 -1.87 3.87
C PRO A 192 20.20 -1.29 4.94
N GLU A 193 20.40 -0.03 5.36
CA GLU A 193 19.57 0.72 6.30
C GLU A 193 18.15 1.00 5.78
N GLU A 194 17.90 0.87 4.47
CA GLU A 194 16.60 1.05 3.82
C GLU A 194 15.66 -0.16 4.03
N GLY A 195 16.13 -1.22 4.70
CA GLY A 195 15.29 -2.36 5.09
C GLY A 195 14.10 -1.91 5.95
N PHE A 196 14.32 -0.90 6.80
CA PHE A 196 13.28 -0.17 7.52
C PHE A 196 13.67 1.29 7.65
N THR A 197 12.76 2.19 7.30
CA THR A 197 12.90 3.63 7.47
C THR A 197 11.65 4.18 8.15
N PHE A 198 11.85 4.86 9.28
CA PHE A 198 10.83 5.68 9.92
C PHE A 198 11.04 7.13 9.52
N LEU A 199 10.00 7.82 9.09
CA LEU A 199 10.00 9.23 8.72
C LEU A 199 9.10 9.94 9.72
N LYS A 200 9.71 10.60 10.71
CA LYS A 200 8.98 11.41 11.70
C LYS A 200 8.55 12.71 11.06
N ASN A 201 7.26 13.04 11.07
CA ASN A 201 6.75 14.30 10.52
C ASN A 201 6.80 15.40 11.59
N ASN A 202 7.66 16.40 11.41
CA ASN A 202 7.71 17.57 12.30
C ASN A 202 6.73 18.67 11.86
N GLY A 203 5.62 18.28 11.22
CA GLY A 203 4.63 19.17 10.62
C GLY A 203 4.89 19.59 9.19
N ASN A 204 3.80 19.87 8.46
CA ASN A 204 3.80 20.32 7.06
C ASN A 204 4.60 19.40 6.11
N LEU A 205 4.59 18.08 6.36
CA LEU A 205 5.35 17.09 5.58
C LEU A 205 6.87 17.29 5.65
N ASN A 206 7.39 17.89 6.74
CA ASN A 206 8.82 17.99 6.99
C ASN A 206 9.30 16.79 7.81
N PHE A 207 9.91 15.82 7.13
CA PHE A 207 10.23 14.54 7.75
C PHE A 207 11.71 14.40 8.16
N ASP A 208 11.93 13.91 9.39
CA ASP A 208 13.23 13.44 9.86
C ASP A 208 13.33 11.91 9.69
N PRO A 209 14.28 11.41 8.89
CA PRO A 209 14.44 9.98 8.68
C PRO A 209 15.23 9.31 9.81
N TYR A 210 14.81 8.10 10.17
CA TYR A 210 15.48 7.20 11.08
C TYR A 210 15.53 5.79 10.50
N SER A 211 16.68 5.15 10.59
CA SER A 211 16.86 3.73 10.27
C SER A 211 17.34 2.97 11.49
N LEU A 212 17.09 1.66 11.52
CA LEU A 212 17.56 0.80 12.61
C LEU A 212 19.09 0.82 12.71
N PRO A 213 19.66 0.73 13.92
CA PRO A 213 21.10 0.61 14.09
C PRO A 213 21.65 -0.61 13.30
N PRO A 214 22.83 -0.50 12.66
CA PRO A 214 23.39 -1.59 11.85
C PRO A 214 23.51 -2.93 12.58
N GLN A 215 23.68 -2.90 13.90
CA GLN A 215 23.79 -4.09 14.76
C GLN A 215 22.52 -4.93 14.80
N VAL A 216 21.36 -4.35 14.47
CA VAL A 216 20.08 -5.07 14.35
C VAL A 216 20.08 -6.01 13.14
N ASN A 217 20.96 -5.77 12.15
CA ASN A 217 21.13 -6.63 10.98
C ASN A 217 19.85 -6.88 10.16
N PHE A 218 18.94 -5.89 10.14
CA PHE A 218 17.66 -5.93 9.45
C PHE A 218 17.72 -5.17 8.12
N TYR A 219 18.03 -5.88 7.04
CA TYR A 219 18.38 -5.25 5.76
C TYR A 219 17.30 -5.32 4.69
N ARG A 220 16.33 -6.21 4.87
CA ARG A 220 15.24 -6.46 3.93
C ARG A 220 14.01 -6.94 4.71
N ALA A 221 12.88 -6.26 4.54
CA ALA A 221 11.60 -6.70 5.08
C ALA A 221 10.69 -7.22 3.97
N THR A 222 9.81 -8.16 4.29
CA THR A 222 8.77 -8.64 3.38
C THR A 222 7.38 -8.16 3.75
N THR A 223 7.17 -7.89 5.04
CA THR A 223 5.88 -7.43 5.56
C THR A 223 6.11 -6.50 6.74
N MET A 224 5.13 -5.65 6.98
CA MET A 224 5.06 -4.75 8.12
C MET A 224 3.60 -4.61 8.51
N ASP A 225 3.30 -4.53 9.79
CA ASP A 225 1.98 -4.15 10.29
C ASP A 225 2.09 -3.25 11.51
N VAL A 226 1.03 -2.50 11.79
CA VAL A 226 1.00 -1.47 12.84
C VAL A 226 -0.25 -1.64 13.68
N ALA A 227 -0.06 -1.81 14.99
CA ALA A 227 -1.13 -1.95 15.97
C ALA A 227 -0.62 -1.64 17.38
N ASP A 228 -1.52 -1.33 18.30
CA ASP A 228 -1.22 -1.29 19.74
C ASP A 228 -1.18 -2.73 20.28
N ILE A 229 0.02 -3.32 20.34
CA ILE A 229 0.19 -4.77 20.60
C ILE A 229 0.17 -5.07 22.09
N ASP A 230 0.65 -4.12 22.92
CA ASP A 230 0.68 -4.27 24.37
C ASP A 230 -0.40 -3.48 25.12
N SER A 231 -1.35 -2.89 24.38
CA SER A 231 -2.51 -2.17 24.90
C SER A 231 -2.14 -0.96 25.75
N ASP A 232 -1.03 -0.30 25.42
CA ASP A 232 -0.56 0.91 26.11
C ASP A 232 -1.10 2.21 25.47
N GLY A 233 -1.90 2.08 24.42
CA GLY A 233 -2.49 3.18 23.67
C GLY A 233 -1.57 3.77 22.60
N ARG A 234 -0.40 3.21 22.33
CA ARG A 234 0.52 3.64 21.27
C ARG A 234 0.61 2.59 20.17
N GLN A 235 0.82 3.04 18.94
CA GLN A 235 0.97 2.15 17.80
C GLN A 235 2.39 1.59 17.77
N ASP A 236 2.53 0.27 17.87
CA ASP A 236 3.77 -0.48 17.67
C ASP A 236 3.90 -0.95 16.22
N ILE A 237 5.12 -1.33 15.82
CA ILE A 237 5.41 -1.83 14.47
C ILE A 237 5.93 -3.27 14.54
N ILE A 238 5.30 -4.18 13.79
CA ILE A 238 5.82 -5.54 13.56
C ILE A 238 6.46 -5.58 12.17
N LEU A 239 7.68 -6.09 12.08
CA LEU A 239 8.44 -6.21 10.83
C LEU A 239 8.74 -7.68 10.55
N GLY A 240 8.36 -8.18 9.38
CA GLY A 240 8.73 -9.52 8.92
C GLY A 240 10.03 -9.50 8.13
N HIS A 241 10.98 -10.35 8.51
CA HIS A 241 12.29 -10.43 7.88
C HIS A 241 12.20 -11.05 6.47
N GLY A 242 12.97 -10.53 5.51
CA GLY A 242 12.92 -11.01 4.13
C GLY A 242 13.65 -12.33 3.87
N PHE A 243 14.61 -12.68 4.72
CA PHE A 243 15.44 -13.88 4.59
C PHE A 243 15.68 -14.53 5.96
N ILE A 244 15.52 -15.85 6.06
CA ILE A 244 15.91 -16.62 7.25
C ILE A 244 17.33 -17.13 6.98
N GLY A 245 18.33 -16.35 7.39
CA GLY A 245 19.73 -16.64 7.05
C GLY A 245 20.00 -16.59 5.54
N THR A 246 21.27 -16.70 5.18
CA THR A 246 21.65 -17.10 3.83
C THR A 246 22.01 -18.58 3.90
N LYS A 247 21.84 -19.36 2.82
CA LYS A 247 22.39 -20.74 2.74
C LYS A 247 23.91 -20.80 3.05
N ALA A 248 24.59 -19.65 3.13
CA ALA A 248 26.02 -19.52 3.38
C ALA A 248 26.39 -19.31 4.86
N THR A 249 25.44 -19.08 5.77
CA THR A 249 25.72 -18.80 7.19
C THR A 249 24.67 -19.47 8.08
N ASP A 250 25.09 -20.26 9.06
CA ASP A 250 24.22 -20.88 10.08
C ASP A 250 23.58 -19.86 11.07
N GLU A 251 23.60 -18.56 10.74
CA GLU A 251 22.97 -17.51 11.54
C GLU A 251 21.44 -17.54 11.39
N ILE A 252 20.76 -18.02 12.43
CA ILE A 252 19.31 -17.91 12.58
C ILE A 252 18.98 -16.48 13.00
N LYS A 253 18.52 -15.66 12.06
CA LYS A 253 17.92 -14.35 12.34
C LYS A 253 16.49 -14.51 12.86
N PRO A 254 15.99 -13.60 13.72
CA PRO A 254 14.59 -13.63 14.13
C PRO A 254 13.68 -13.46 12.91
N LEU A 255 12.60 -14.23 12.86
CA LEU A 255 11.62 -14.20 11.76
C LEU A 255 10.96 -12.83 11.62
N PHE A 256 10.80 -12.14 12.75
CA PHE A 256 10.19 -10.83 12.83
C PHE A 256 10.83 -10.00 13.96
N LEU A 257 10.69 -8.69 13.86
CA LEU A 257 11.00 -7.73 14.91
C LEU A 257 9.71 -7.05 15.37
N VAL A 258 9.65 -6.69 16.65
CA VAL A 258 8.61 -5.80 17.19
C VAL A 258 9.30 -4.54 17.68
N LEU A 259 8.98 -3.41 17.05
CA LEU A 259 9.43 -2.09 17.48
C LEU A 259 8.35 -1.52 18.39
N LYS A 260 8.64 -1.53 19.69
CA LYS A 260 7.73 -0.96 20.69
C LYS A 260 7.82 0.55 20.72
N ASN A 261 6.69 1.21 20.60
CA ASN A 261 6.62 2.66 20.64
C ASN A 261 6.70 3.16 22.09
N ARG A 262 7.60 4.11 22.33
CA ARG A 262 7.84 4.73 23.64
C ARG A 262 7.80 6.25 23.62
N PHE A 263 7.40 6.84 22.48
CA PHE A 263 7.15 8.26 22.38
C PHE A 263 5.93 8.66 23.22
#